data_AF-A0A9P7Y351-F1
#
_entry.id   AF-A0A9P7Y351-F1
#
_cell.length_a   1.000
_cell.length_b   1.000
_cell.length_c   1.000
_cell.angle_alpha   90.00
_cell.angle_beta   90.00
_cell.angle_gamma   90.00
#
_symmetry.space_group_name_H-M   'P 1'
#
loop_
_entity.id
_entity.type
_entity.pdbx_description
1 polymer ?
#
loop_
_entity_poly.entity_id
_entity_poly.type
_entity_poly.pdbx_seq_one_letter_code
_entity_poly.pdbx_strand_id
1 'polypeptide(L)'
;MSKIALRKMRIWLVILTTTTLLLITAQYSYLAKIFYPILPILYWEEWVAIFSVVIPFFSYIYALKSTRPPKLHKFLRAFFMLIPTVLNMYVHFDYLATLAAETVLRPLSPSLLSVVTKRFWTPTEVVVTSSNGRIRNVSFSVNMSGRDLGSLDAPSRDTPDEGLLSLLSDSPYFKLLSSTSWVEIPQDEYLPKVWDELLYGCWFLNPALRYATAVLFAGCVIFNPRNKNGAICLVAESYGRDPGVDIHREKAVSVGDSVSSISQPSTLGLYPHATICRIQHDKLDHRLVIGCKGFNLLVTQLWRLGKDSPSERAFTAGCCSSAFPLYGSSDIRIFIDQRSLDRASKIASHEITPRFEVENLRQLRSRFCWRETYLMARASSHFIRTMMLAKVVTVFTLGIVSQGSGDACLVSSFLGRLAKEVHVQGEETVLKKELVSNLLSQVKIGKDVEKLLREILELFQDNEEIRIFDRKRSLGLEELLNSLADHVYGGLKNCNEKVVVPQLTQEMARLSW
;
A
#
# COMPACT_ATOMS: atom_id res chain seq x y z
N MET A 1 -60.29 -13.56 -18.94
CA MET A 1 -59.97 -12.33 -19.69
C MET A 1 -60.58 -12.39 -21.08
N SER A 2 -61.22 -11.31 -21.55
CA SER A 2 -61.74 -11.25 -22.92
C SER A 2 -60.59 -11.31 -23.94
N LYS A 3 -60.82 -11.91 -25.12
CA LYS A 3 -59.83 -11.96 -26.22
C LYS A 3 -59.28 -10.57 -26.58
N ILE A 4 -60.08 -9.53 -26.37
CA ILE A 4 -59.74 -8.12 -26.61
C ILE A 4 -58.70 -7.62 -25.59
N ALA A 5 -58.85 -7.95 -24.30
CA ALA A 5 -57.91 -7.56 -23.25
C ALA A 5 -56.51 -8.17 -23.49
N LEU A 6 -56.46 -9.46 -23.88
CA LEU A 6 -55.23 -10.15 -24.24
C LEU A 6 -54.52 -9.53 -25.46
N ARG A 7 -55.28 -9.07 -26.46
CA ARG A 7 -54.71 -8.39 -27.65
C ARG A 7 -54.14 -7.03 -27.28
N LYS A 8 -54.84 -6.25 -26.46
CA LYS A 8 -54.36 -4.96 -25.95
C LYS A 8 -53.09 -5.12 -25.10
N MET A 9 -53.05 -6.12 -24.22
CA MET A 9 -51.87 -6.40 -23.38
C MET A 9 -50.63 -6.76 -24.21
N ARG A 10 -50.78 -7.53 -25.30
CA ARG A 10 -49.66 -7.84 -26.20
C ARG A 10 -49.07 -6.60 -26.88
N ILE A 11 -49.95 -5.72 -27.36
CA ILE A 11 -49.53 -4.47 -28.01
C ILE A 11 -48.77 -3.60 -27.01
N TRP A 12 -49.30 -3.46 -25.79
CA TRP A 12 -48.62 -2.74 -24.71
C TRP A 12 -47.25 -3.31 -24.36
N LEU A 13 -47.12 -4.63 -24.28
CA LEU A 13 -45.85 -5.26 -23.92
C LEU A 13 -44.80 -5.06 -25.03
N VAL A 14 -45.20 -5.09 -26.31
CA VAL A 14 -44.31 -4.79 -27.44
C VAL A 14 -43.89 -3.31 -27.44
N ILE A 15 -44.83 -2.39 -27.18
CA ILE A 15 -44.52 -0.96 -27.09
C ILE A 15 -43.53 -0.70 -25.95
N LEU A 16 -43.78 -1.30 -24.78
CA LEU A 16 -42.93 -1.14 -23.61
C LEU A 16 -41.51 -1.66 -23.89
N THR A 17 -41.36 -2.89 -24.38
CA THR A 17 -40.02 -3.46 -24.65
C THR A 17 -39.28 -2.69 -25.73
N THR A 18 -39.97 -2.23 -26.78
CA THR A 18 -39.36 -1.42 -27.84
C THR A 18 -38.90 -0.06 -27.32
N THR A 19 -39.72 0.60 -26.50
CA THR A 19 -39.38 1.90 -25.89
C THR A 19 -38.18 1.76 -24.95
N THR A 20 -38.17 0.71 -24.11
CA THR A 20 -37.05 0.42 -23.22
C THR A 20 -35.76 0.16 -24.00
N LEU A 21 -35.82 -0.63 -25.09
CA LEU A 21 -34.65 -0.89 -25.94
C LEU A 21 -34.09 0.41 -26.55
N LEU A 22 -34.96 1.25 -27.10
CA LEU A 22 -34.56 2.54 -27.69
C LEU A 22 -33.91 3.48 -26.66
N LEU A 23 -34.46 3.55 -25.44
CA LEU A 23 -33.90 4.36 -24.37
C LEU A 23 -32.49 3.90 -23.97
N ILE A 24 -32.27 2.58 -23.88
CA ILE A 24 -30.94 2.03 -23.56
C ILE A 24 -29.96 2.34 -24.68
N THR A 25 -30.36 2.11 -25.95
CA THR A 25 -29.49 2.42 -27.09
C THR A 25 -29.14 3.90 -27.13
N ALA A 26 -30.10 4.79 -26.83
CA ALA A 26 -29.85 6.22 -26.74
C ALA A 26 -28.91 6.58 -25.59
N GLN A 27 -29.10 6.02 -24.38
CA GLN A 27 -28.22 6.23 -23.24
C GLN A 27 -26.79 5.75 -23.53
N TYR A 28 -26.65 4.56 -24.12
CA TYR A 28 -25.35 4.02 -24.49
C TYR A 28 -24.65 4.87 -25.56
N SER A 29 -25.37 5.29 -26.60
CA SER A 29 -24.84 6.18 -27.64
C SER A 29 -24.38 7.52 -27.05
N TYR A 30 -25.13 8.05 -26.08
CA TYR A 30 -24.80 9.29 -25.38
C TYR A 30 -23.53 9.15 -24.52
N LEU A 31 -23.43 8.08 -23.72
CA LEU A 31 -22.24 7.78 -22.93
C LEU A 31 -21.02 7.54 -23.82
N ALA A 32 -21.15 6.72 -24.86
CA ALA A 32 -20.09 6.49 -25.84
C ALA A 32 -19.60 7.80 -26.46
N LYS A 33 -20.49 8.72 -26.81
CA LYS A 33 -20.12 10.04 -27.34
C LYS A 33 -19.37 10.92 -26.33
N ILE A 34 -19.74 10.88 -25.05
CA ILE A 34 -19.05 11.62 -23.97
C ILE A 34 -17.65 11.05 -23.73
N PHE A 35 -17.52 9.72 -23.73
CA PHE A 35 -16.26 9.04 -23.40
C PHE A 35 -15.36 8.75 -24.61
N TYR A 36 -15.84 8.97 -25.84
CA TYR A 36 -15.08 8.79 -27.09
C TYR A 36 -13.70 9.49 -27.13
N PRO A 37 -13.52 10.70 -26.56
CA PRO A 37 -12.20 11.34 -26.53
C PRO A 37 -11.19 10.62 -25.61
N ILE A 38 -11.66 9.78 -24.69
CA ILE A 38 -10.87 9.14 -23.63
C ILE A 38 -10.63 7.65 -23.94
N LEU A 39 -11.56 6.99 -24.62
CA LEU A 39 -11.48 5.56 -24.98
C LEU A 39 -11.64 5.42 -26.52
N PRO A 40 -10.55 5.51 -27.29
CA PRO A 40 -10.63 5.57 -28.75
C PRO A 40 -11.03 4.24 -29.41
N ILE A 41 -11.17 3.15 -28.65
CA ILE A 41 -11.55 1.83 -29.17
C ILE A 41 -12.51 1.19 -28.17
N LEU A 42 -13.79 1.05 -28.56
CA LEU A 42 -14.68 0.11 -27.86
C LEU A 42 -14.09 -1.29 -28.00
N TYR A 43 -13.87 -1.98 -26.88
CA TYR A 43 -13.35 -3.34 -26.90
C TYR A 43 -14.36 -4.27 -27.58
N TRP A 44 -13.89 -5.33 -28.22
CA TRP A 44 -14.73 -6.33 -28.91
C TRP A 44 -15.86 -6.87 -28.01
N GLU A 45 -15.59 -7.00 -26.72
CA GLU A 45 -16.52 -7.45 -25.68
C GLU A 45 -17.76 -6.53 -25.57
N GLU A 46 -17.57 -5.22 -25.75
CA GLU A 46 -18.64 -4.23 -25.70
C GLU A 46 -19.52 -4.30 -26.96
N TRP A 47 -18.95 -4.62 -28.12
CA TRP A 47 -19.73 -4.89 -29.33
C TRP A 47 -20.53 -6.18 -29.22
N VAL A 48 -19.93 -7.25 -28.68
CA VAL A 48 -20.62 -8.53 -28.42
C VAL A 48 -21.81 -8.29 -27.49
N ALA A 49 -21.63 -7.47 -26.45
CA ALA A 49 -22.72 -7.05 -25.57
C ALA A 49 -23.86 -6.37 -26.33
N ILE A 50 -23.58 -5.35 -27.14
CA ILE A 50 -24.59 -4.62 -27.91
C ILE A 50 -25.36 -5.58 -28.84
N PHE A 51 -24.65 -6.41 -29.60
CA PHE A 51 -25.28 -7.36 -30.52
C PHE A 51 -26.05 -8.47 -29.79
N SER A 52 -25.59 -8.89 -28.61
CA SER A 52 -26.26 -9.91 -27.79
C SER A 52 -27.64 -9.46 -27.27
N VAL A 53 -27.91 -8.16 -27.18
CA VAL A 53 -29.24 -7.62 -26.80
C VAL A 53 -30.19 -7.60 -28.01
N VAL A 54 -29.65 -7.40 -29.21
CA VAL A 54 -30.43 -7.30 -30.45
C VAL A 54 -30.99 -8.66 -30.89
N ILE A 55 -30.21 -9.73 -30.72
CA ILE A 55 -30.60 -11.10 -31.14
C ILE A 55 -31.84 -11.64 -30.39
N PRO A 56 -31.94 -11.57 -29.05
CA PRO A 56 -33.14 -11.96 -28.30
C PRO A 56 -34.35 -11.10 -28.64
N PHE A 57 -34.16 -9.80 -28.91
CA PHE A 57 -35.25 -8.90 -29.27
C PHE A 57 -35.89 -9.27 -30.62
N PHE A 58 -35.08 -9.53 -31.65
CA PHE A 58 -35.61 -10.02 -32.93
C PHE A 58 -36.19 -11.44 -32.83
N SER A 59 -35.58 -12.30 -32.02
CA SER A 59 -36.12 -13.64 -31.72
C SER A 59 -37.49 -13.56 -31.05
N TYR A 60 -37.70 -12.58 -30.16
CA TYR A 60 -38.97 -12.27 -29.53
C TYR A 60 -40.02 -11.77 -30.54
N ILE A 61 -39.67 -10.84 -31.43
CA ILE A 61 -40.56 -10.37 -32.51
C ILE A 61 -40.94 -11.52 -33.44
N TYR A 62 -39.99 -12.37 -33.81
CA TYR A 62 -40.24 -13.54 -34.66
C TYR A 62 -41.17 -14.54 -33.98
N ALA A 63 -40.95 -14.81 -32.67
CA ALA A 63 -41.82 -15.68 -31.87
C ALA A 63 -43.26 -15.14 -31.75
N LEU A 64 -43.44 -13.82 -31.75
CA LEU A 64 -44.77 -13.17 -31.77
C LEU A 64 -45.49 -13.35 -33.12
N LYS A 65 -44.75 -13.34 -34.24
CA LYS A 65 -45.31 -13.49 -35.59
C LYS A 65 -45.70 -14.93 -35.94
N SER A 66 -45.09 -15.95 -35.33
CA SER A 66 -45.39 -17.35 -35.62
C SER A 66 -46.81 -17.74 -35.17
N THR A 67 -47.69 -18.10 -36.09
CA THR A 67 -49.15 -18.21 -35.89
C THR A 67 -49.66 -19.59 -35.45
N ARG A 68 -48.83 -20.62 -35.23
CA ARG A 68 -49.25 -21.97 -34.77
C ARG A 68 -48.09 -22.66 -33.98
N PRO A 69 -48.23 -23.48 -32.90
CA PRO A 69 -49.29 -23.79 -31.89
C PRO A 69 -48.83 -23.46 -30.42
N PRO A 70 -49.18 -24.22 -29.34
CA PRO A 70 -50.31 -24.05 -28.39
C PRO A 70 -50.13 -22.97 -27.27
N LYS A 71 -51.25 -22.66 -26.61
CA LYS A 71 -51.58 -21.37 -25.95
C LYS A 71 -50.84 -20.98 -24.65
N LEU A 72 -50.05 -21.87 -24.03
CA LEU A 72 -49.35 -21.55 -22.78
C LEU A 72 -47.85 -21.28 -22.99
N HIS A 73 -47.24 -21.96 -23.96
CA HIS A 73 -45.78 -21.93 -24.16
C HIS A 73 -45.27 -20.57 -24.68
N LYS A 74 -46.11 -19.77 -25.35
CA LYS A 74 -45.69 -18.48 -25.92
C LYS A 74 -45.41 -17.40 -24.87
N PHE A 75 -46.22 -17.35 -23.81
CA PHE A 75 -46.01 -16.37 -22.73
C PHE A 75 -44.79 -16.72 -21.89
N LEU A 76 -44.63 -18.00 -21.57
CA LEU A 76 -43.48 -18.48 -20.82
C LEU A 76 -42.18 -18.26 -21.61
N ARG A 77 -42.18 -18.50 -22.93
CA ARG A 77 -41.03 -18.28 -23.80
C ARG A 77 -40.70 -16.79 -23.98
N ALA A 78 -41.72 -15.93 -24.06
CA ALA A 78 -41.54 -14.47 -24.06
C ALA A 78 -40.93 -13.97 -22.74
N PHE A 79 -41.45 -14.45 -21.62
CA PHE A 79 -40.95 -14.12 -20.28
C PHE A 79 -39.51 -14.62 -20.07
N PHE A 80 -39.21 -15.86 -20.47
CA PHE A 80 -37.85 -16.41 -20.42
C PHE A 80 -36.88 -15.74 -21.40
N MET A 81 -37.36 -15.09 -22.47
CA MET A 81 -36.50 -14.26 -23.32
C MET A 81 -36.28 -12.86 -22.75
N LEU A 82 -37.18 -12.34 -21.91
CA LEU A 82 -37.01 -11.06 -21.24
C LEU A 82 -35.97 -11.13 -20.11
N ILE A 83 -35.89 -12.26 -19.41
CA ILE A 83 -34.97 -12.44 -18.28
C ILE A 83 -33.50 -12.20 -18.69
N PRO A 84 -32.94 -12.85 -19.73
CA PRO A 84 -31.58 -12.58 -20.18
C PRO A 84 -31.36 -11.13 -20.59
N THR A 85 -32.35 -10.49 -21.23
CA THR A 85 -32.25 -9.08 -21.62
C THR A 85 -32.13 -8.17 -20.40
N VAL A 86 -32.96 -8.38 -19.37
CA VAL A 86 -32.93 -7.60 -18.13
C VAL A 86 -31.65 -7.88 -17.33
N LEU A 87 -31.21 -9.13 -17.27
CA LEU A 87 -29.97 -9.49 -16.58
C LEU A 87 -28.75 -8.86 -17.26
N ASN A 88 -28.70 -8.91 -18.60
CA ASN A 88 -27.63 -8.31 -19.37
C ASN A 88 -27.63 -6.77 -19.20
N MET A 89 -28.81 -6.15 -19.19
CA MET A 89 -28.93 -4.72 -18.87
C MET A 89 -28.42 -4.39 -17.47
N TYR A 90 -28.77 -5.18 -16.46
CA TYR A 90 -28.35 -4.95 -15.08
C TYR A 90 -26.83 -4.97 -14.96
N VAL A 91 -26.18 -6.00 -15.53
CA VAL A 91 -24.72 -6.14 -15.53
C VAL A 91 -24.06 -4.95 -16.25
N HIS A 92 -24.62 -4.47 -17.35
CA HIS A 92 -24.08 -3.32 -18.06
C HIS A 92 -24.27 -1.98 -17.35
N PHE A 93 -25.41 -1.77 -16.68
CA PHE A 93 -25.59 -0.55 -15.88
C PHE A 93 -24.64 -0.52 -14.68
N ASP A 94 -24.41 -1.66 -14.03
CA ASP A 94 -23.45 -1.78 -12.93
C ASP A 94 -22.02 -1.51 -13.40
N TYR A 95 -21.63 -2.07 -14.56
CA TYR A 95 -20.35 -1.78 -15.20
C TYR A 95 -20.19 -0.29 -15.55
N LEU A 96 -21.19 0.32 -16.18
CA LEU A 96 -21.15 1.74 -16.55
C LEU A 96 -21.15 2.67 -15.33
N ALA A 97 -21.88 2.32 -14.27
CA ALA A 97 -21.86 3.07 -13.01
C ALA A 97 -20.47 3.02 -12.36
N THR A 98 -19.82 1.85 -12.40
CA THR A 98 -18.45 1.67 -11.92
C THR A 98 -17.46 2.49 -12.75
N LEU A 99 -17.56 2.43 -14.08
CA LEU A 99 -16.71 3.20 -15.00
C LEU A 99 -16.91 4.72 -14.85
N ALA A 100 -18.16 5.16 -14.65
CA ALA A 100 -18.49 6.56 -14.41
C ALA A 100 -17.95 7.05 -13.06
N ALA A 101 -18.03 6.23 -12.00
CA ALA A 101 -17.42 6.53 -10.72
C ALA A 101 -15.90 6.66 -10.87
N GLU A 102 -15.25 5.77 -11.61
CA GLU A 102 -13.80 5.84 -11.87
C GLU A 102 -13.38 7.06 -12.69
N THR A 103 -14.19 7.48 -13.68
CA THR A 103 -13.87 8.65 -14.51
C THR A 103 -14.16 9.99 -13.83
N VAL A 104 -15.23 10.08 -13.02
CA VAL A 104 -15.52 11.29 -12.21
C VAL A 104 -14.50 11.46 -11.09
N LEU A 105 -13.91 10.37 -10.61
CA LEU A 105 -12.90 10.38 -9.54
C LEU A 105 -11.45 10.53 -10.03
N ARG A 106 -11.17 10.54 -11.34
CA ARG A 106 -9.83 10.91 -11.86
C ARG A 106 -9.68 12.43 -11.87
N PRO A 107 -8.67 13.02 -11.20
CA PRO A 107 -8.36 14.43 -11.40
C PRO A 107 -7.86 14.62 -12.84
N LEU A 108 -8.47 15.58 -13.54
CA LEU A 108 -8.04 16.07 -14.86
C LEU A 108 -6.53 16.35 -14.84
N SER A 109 -5.84 16.03 -15.94
CA SER A 109 -4.38 16.17 -16.02
C SER A 109 -3.92 17.59 -15.65
N PRO A 110 -2.72 17.74 -15.06
CA PRO A 110 -2.17 19.04 -14.64
C PRO A 110 -2.16 20.10 -15.75
N SER A 111 -2.09 19.68 -17.02
CA SER A 111 -2.15 20.55 -18.20
C SER A 111 -3.49 21.29 -18.34
N LEU A 112 -4.62 20.64 -18.03
CA LEU A 112 -5.95 21.26 -18.09
C LEU A 112 -6.22 22.19 -16.89
N LEU A 113 -5.68 21.84 -15.71
CA LEU A 113 -5.74 22.67 -14.50
C LEU A 113 -5.01 24.01 -14.67
N SER A 114 -3.90 24.05 -15.41
CA SER A 114 -3.14 25.28 -15.66
C SER A 114 -3.90 26.35 -16.47
N VAL A 115 -4.86 25.92 -17.31
CA VAL A 115 -5.66 26.83 -18.14
C VAL A 115 -6.83 27.43 -17.36
N VAL A 116 -7.36 26.69 -16.39
CA VAL A 116 -8.51 27.12 -15.57
C VAL A 116 -8.07 27.97 -14.37
N THR A 117 -6.93 27.64 -13.74
CA THR A 117 -6.41 28.34 -12.55
C THR A 117 -5.80 29.72 -12.85
N LYS A 118 -5.42 30.01 -14.10
CA LYS A 118 -4.93 31.34 -14.50
C LYS A 118 -6.01 32.43 -14.53
N ARG A 119 -7.29 32.09 -14.40
CA ARG A 119 -8.41 33.03 -14.60
C ARG A 119 -9.12 33.49 -13.34
N PHE A 120 -8.84 32.90 -12.19
CA PHE A 120 -9.42 33.32 -10.91
C PHE A 120 -8.38 33.08 -9.82
N TRP A 121 -8.10 34.11 -9.01
CA TRP A 121 -7.24 34.14 -7.82
C TRP A 121 -5.87 34.80 -7.99
N THR A 122 -5.79 36.05 -7.55
CA THR A 122 -4.57 36.68 -7.01
C THR A 122 -4.57 36.49 -5.49
N PRO A 123 -3.48 36.00 -4.86
CA PRO A 123 -3.42 35.90 -3.41
C PRO A 123 -2.89 37.20 -2.77
N THR A 124 -3.55 37.63 -1.70
CA THR A 124 -3.11 38.71 -0.82
C THR A 124 -2.20 38.13 0.26
N GLU A 125 -0.95 38.60 0.33
CA GLU A 125 -0.02 38.27 1.42
C GLU A 125 -0.44 38.96 2.72
N VAL A 126 -0.41 38.21 3.83
CA VAL A 126 -0.44 38.77 5.19
C VAL A 126 0.81 38.32 5.91
N VAL A 127 1.72 39.26 6.13
CA VAL A 127 2.93 39.10 6.94
C VAL A 127 2.58 39.34 8.40
N VAL A 128 2.93 38.39 9.28
CA VAL A 128 2.91 38.62 10.74
C VAL A 128 4.28 38.28 11.31
N THR A 129 4.98 39.29 11.80
CA THR A 129 6.21 39.16 12.59
C THR A 129 5.87 39.11 14.09
N SER A 130 6.52 38.23 14.83
CA SER A 130 6.43 38.16 16.29
C SER A 130 7.75 38.54 16.95
N SER A 131 7.70 39.49 17.87
CA SER A 131 8.83 39.95 18.70
C SER A 131 8.69 39.47 20.14
N ASN A 132 9.83 39.03 20.68
CA ASN A 132 10.22 38.92 22.09
C ASN A 132 10.05 37.56 22.79
N GLY A 133 11.19 37.07 23.27
CA GLY A 133 11.31 35.92 24.14
C GLY A 133 11.22 36.27 25.62
N ARG A 134 10.51 35.43 26.36
CA ARG A 134 10.92 34.94 27.69
C ARG A 134 10.02 33.78 28.12
N ILE A 135 10.65 32.82 28.80
CA ILE A 135 10.11 31.53 29.27
C ILE A 135 8.98 31.75 30.30
N ARG A 136 7.86 31.03 30.14
CA ARG A 136 6.86 30.78 31.19
C ARG A 136 6.32 29.34 31.11
N ASN A 137 5.94 28.87 32.29
CA ASN A 137 5.34 27.58 32.65
C ASN A 137 4.46 26.95 31.57
N VAL A 138 4.62 25.63 31.40
CA VAL A 138 3.82 24.79 30.51
C VAL A 138 2.37 24.79 31.00
N SER A 139 1.54 25.54 30.28
CA SER A 139 0.09 25.43 30.30
C SER A 139 -0.34 24.92 28.93
N PHE A 140 -1.19 23.90 28.92
CA PHE A 140 -1.79 23.38 27.71
C PHE A 140 -2.78 24.43 27.20
N SER A 141 -2.49 25.04 26.05
CA SER A 141 -3.44 25.91 25.35
C SER A 141 -3.89 25.23 24.06
N VAL A 142 -5.20 24.98 23.99
CA VAL A 142 -5.91 24.65 22.76
C VAL A 142 -6.25 25.97 22.08
N ASN A 143 -5.73 26.17 20.88
CA ASN A 143 -6.08 27.30 20.05
C ASN A 143 -7.19 26.86 19.09
N MET A 144 -8.42 27.34 19.31
CA MET A 144 -9.55 27.21 18.38
C MET A 144 -10.22 28.57 18.31
N SER A 145 -10.18 29.21 17.14
CA SER A 145 -11.06 30.32 16.81
C SER A 145 -11.94 29.91 15.62
N GLY A 146 -13.25 29.91 15.86
CA GLY A 146 -14.29 30.17 14.86
C GLY A 146 -14.77 29.00 13.99
N ARG A 147 -15.79 28.27 14.45
CA ARG A 147 -17.20 28.52 14.10
C ARG A 147 -18.09 27.45 14.73
N ASP A 148 -19.04 27.92 15.52
CA ASP A 148 -20.15 27.16 16.07
C ASP A 148 -21.04 26.57 14.98
N LEU A 149 -21.28 25.27 15.08
CA LEU A 149 -22.43 24.59 14.48
C LEU A 149 -22.79 23.40 15.37
N GLY A 150 -23.90 23.55 16.10
CA GLY A 150 -24.79 22.49 16.56
C GLY A 150 -24.18 21.36 17.40
N SER A 151 -24.37 21.46 18.71
CA SER A 151 -24.13 20.39 19.68
C SER A 151 -24.88 19.10 19.32
N LEU A 152 -24.13 18.09 18.88
CA LEU A 152 -24.38 16.68 19.12
C LEU A 152 -23.16 16.20 19.91
N ASP A 153 -23.40 15.59 21.07
CA ASP A 153 -22.38 15.16 22.02
C ASP A 153 -21.22 14.44 21.32
N ALA A 154 -20.09 15.14 21.20
CA ALA A 154 -18.85 14.56 20.75
C ALA A 154 -18.36 13.61 21.86
N PRO A 155 -17.93 12.37 21.52
CA PRO A 155 -17.39 11.46 22.51
C PRO A 155 -16.22 12.13 23.24
N SER A 156 -16.17 11.93 24.56
CA SER A 156 -15.12 12.45 25.43
C SER A 156 -13.76 12.22 24.78
N ARG A 157 -12.97 13.28 24.62
CA ARG A 157 -11.56 13.14 24.26
C ARG A 157 -10.85 12.50 25.44
N ASP A 158 -10.72 11.19 25.37
CA ASP A 158 -10.21 10.31 26.41
C ASP A 158 -8.80 10.69 26.81
N THR A 159 -8.59 10.79 28.12
CA THR A 159 -7.26 10.79 28.73
C THR A 159 -6.48 9.57 28.23
N PRO A 160 -5.18 9.71 27.91
CA PRO A 160 -4.39 8.58 27.47
C PRO A 160 -4.50 7.44 28.48
N ASP A 161 -4.70 6.23 27.96
CA ASP A 161 -4.92 5.03 28.76
C ASP A 161 -3.91 4.96 29.92
N GLU A 162 -4.39 4.79 31.15
CA GLU A 162 -3.55 4.73 32.34
C GLU A 162 -2.42 3.68 32.19
N GLY A 163 -2.68 2.60 31.46
CA GLY A 163 -1.71 1.57 31.13
C GLY A 163 -0.60 2.05 30.20
N LEU A 164 -0.94 2.82 29.16
CA LEU A 164 0.05 3.43 28.27
C LEU A 164 0.88 4.46 29.03
N LEU A 165 0.24 5.34 29.80
CA LEU A 165 0.96 6.34 30.61
C LEU A 165 1.94 5.68 31.57
N SER A 166 1.50 4.62 32.26
CA SER A 166 2.36 3.85 33.17
C SER A 166 3.56 3.23 32.46
N LEU A 167 3.36 2.67 31.26
CA LEU A 167 4.44 2.12 30.44
C LEU A 167 5.45 3.21 30.05
N LEU A 168 4.95 4.36 29.59
CA LEU A 168 5.80 5.46 29.15
C LEU A 168 6.56 6.09 30.33
N SER A 169 5.92 6.23 31.49
CA SER A 169 6.55 6.80 32.71
C SER A 169 7.67 5.93 33.26
N ASP A 170 7.58 4.62 33.06
CA ASP A 170 8.61 3.66 33.47
C ASP A 170 9.81 3.62 32.49
N SER A 171 9.72 4.29 31.34
CA SER A 171 10.79 4.33 30.33
C SER A 171 11.85 5.38 30.71
N PRO A 172 13.16 5.08 30.52
CA PRO A 172 14.22 6.10 30.67
C PRO A 172 14.11 7.24 29.65
N TYR A 173 13.20 7.13 28.69
CA TYR A 173 12.94 8.13 27.65
C TYR A 173 11.58 8.82 27.83
N PHE A 174 10.99 8.78 29.04
CA PHE A 174 9.67 9.35 29.32
C PHE A 174 9.52 10.78 28.82
N LYS A 175 10.50 11.66 29.02
CA LYS A 175 10.44 13.07 28.56
C LYS A 175 10.25 13.18 27.04
N LEU A 176 10.95 12.35 26.27
CA LEU A 176 10.81 12.29 24.82
C LEU A 176 9.42 11.73 24.44
N LEU A 177 9.01 10.62 25.06
CA LEU A 177 7.78 9.91 24.71
C LEU A 177 6.50 10.64 25.15
N SER A 178 6.52 11.31 26.30
CA SER A 178 5.41 12.13 26.82
C SER A 178 5.20 13.42 26.04
N SER A 179 6.21 13.87 25.27
CA SER A 179 6.05 15.00 24.35
C SER A 179 5.32 14.63 23.05
N THR A 180 5.08 13.34 22.83
CA THR A 180 4.39 12.82 21.64
C THR A 180 2.90 12.64 21.94
N SER A 181 2.05 13.01 20.98
CA SER A 181 0.61 12.77 21.05
C SER A 181 0.30 11.42 20.41
N TRP A 182 -0.40 10.58 21.17
CA TRP A 182 -0.72 9.21 20.79
C TRP A 182 -2.22 9.06 20.57
N VAL A 183 -2.61 8.40 19.49
CA VAL A 183 -4.00 8.05 19.19
C VAL A 183 -4.09 6.56 18.97
N GLU A 184 -4.97 5.90 19.71
CA GLU A 184 -5.22 4.47 19.50
C GLU A 184 -5.92 4.24 18.16
N ILE A 185 -5.59 3.13 17.48
CA ILE A 185 -6.38 2.70 16.32
C ILE A 185 -7.83 2.48 16.76
N PRO A 186 -8.84 2.97 15.99
CA PRO A 186 -10.23 2.78 16.36
C PRO A 186 -10.58 1.28 16.50
N GLN A 187 -11.24 0.94 17.60
CA GLN A 187 -11.72 -0.42 17.87
C GLN A 187 -13.05 -0.72 17.18
N ASP A 188 -13.78 0.33 16.80
CA ASP A 188 -15.08 0.21 16.15
C ASP A 188 -15.00 -0.40 14.75
N GLU A 189 -16.05 -1.12 14.36
CA GLU A 189 -16.20 -1.65 13.01
C GLU A 189 -16.23 -0.54 11.94
N TYR A 190 -16.78 0.63 12.29
CA TYR A 190 -16.84 1.78 11.39
C TYR A 190 -15.67 2.73 11.65
N LEU A 191 -14.78 2.81 10.66
CA LEU A 191 -13.62 3.70 10.74
C LEU A 191 -13.99 5.14 10.36
N PRO A 192 -13.44 6.15 11.06
CA PRO A 192 -13.41 7.51 10.54
C PRO A 192 -12.73 7.53 9.17
N LYS A 193 -13.18 8.41 8.27
CA LYS A 193 -12.75 8.45 6.86
C LYS A 193 -11.24 8.37 6.64
N VAL A 194 -10.44 9.06 7.46
CA VAL A 194 -8.98 9.05 7.35
C VAL A 194 -8.40 7.66 7.62
N TRP A 195 -8.92 6.94 8.63
CA TRP A 195 -8.51 5.58 8.94
C TRP A 195 -8.98 4.59 7.88
N ASP A 196 -10.20 4.77 7.37
CA ASP A 196 -10.74 3.95 6.28
C ASP A 196 -9.86 4.05 5.03
N GLU A 197 -9.51 5.27 4.62
CA GLU A 197 -8.63 5.50 3.47
C GLU A 197 -7.24 4.89 3.68
N LEU A 198 -6.64 5.05 4.87
CA LEU A 198 -5.30 4.53 5.13
C LEU A 198 -5.28 3.00 5.31
N LEU A 199 -6.29 2.41 5.93
CA LEU A 199 -6.32 0.97 6.24
C LEU A 199 -6.96 0.11 5.13
N TYR A 200 -7.89 0.69 4.36
CA TYR A 200 -8.66 0.01 3.32
C TYR A 200 -8.53 0.58 1.91
N GLY A 201 -7.85 1.71 1.75
CA GLY A 201 -7.66 2.31 0.44
C GLY A 201 -6.95 1.37 -0.54
N CYS A 202 -7.45 1.36 -1.78
CA CYS A 202 -6.96 0.49 -2.83
C CYS A 202 -5.60 1.00 -3.35
N TRP A 203 -4.53 0.26 -3.09
CA TRP A 203 -3.17 0.61 -3.54
C TRP A 203 -3.01 0.62 -5.06
N PHE A 204 -3.88 -0.10 -5.78
CA PHE A 204 -3.90 -0.05 -7.24
C PHE A 204 -4.37 1.33 -7.75
N LEU A 205 -5.40 1.90 -7.11
CA LEU A 205 -5.94 3.21 -7.45
C LEU A 205 -5.08 4.35 -6.89
N ASN A 206 -4.48 4.15 -5.70
CA ASN A 206 -3.60 5.12 -5.06
C ASN A 206 -2.30 4.45 -4.56
N PRO A 207 -1.27 4.36 -5.43
CA PRO A 207 0.02 3.75 -5.05
C PRO A 207 0.73 4.44 -3.89
N ALA A 208 0.43 5.73 -3.63
CA ALA A 208 1.02 6.48 -2.52
C ALA A 208 0.61 5.91 -1.16
N LEU A 209 -0.55 5.23 -1.07
CA LEU A 209 -1.01 4.56 0.14
C LEU A 209 -0.03 3.51 0.66
N ARG A 210 0.76 2.89 -0.23
CA ARG A 210 1.79 1.94 0.20
C ARG A 210 2.82 2.60 1.11
N TYR A 211 3.36 3.75 0.70
CA TYR A 211 4.29 4.48 1.55
C TYR A 211 3.57 5.17 2.71
N ALA A 212 2.36 5.70 2.51
CA ALA A 212 1.58 6.35 3.56
C ALA A 212 1.30 5.40 4.74
N THR A 213 0.94 4.15 4.48
CA THR A 213 0.72 3.13 5.52
C THR A 213 2.01 2.78 6.26
N ALA A 214 3.14 2.69 5.57
CA ALA A 214 4.43 2.54 6.24
C ALA A 214 4.74 3.73 7.16
N VAL A 215 4.46 4.96 6.71
CA VAL A 215 4.62 6.19 7.51
C VAL A 215 3.69 6.20 8.71
N LEU A 216 2.44 5.78 8.55
CA LEU A 216 1.43 5.74 9.61
C LEU A 216 1.91 4.92 10.81
N PHE A 217 2.46 3.72 10.54
CA PHE A 217 2.90 2.80 11.59
C PHE A 217 4.36 2.98 12.01
N ALA A 218 5.16 3.74 11.25
CA ALA A 218 6.50 4.12 11.67
C ALA A 218 6.41 5.09 12.88
N GLY A 219 6.80 4.58 14.04
CA GLY A 219 6.73 5.26 15.34
C GLY A 219 5.59 4.77 16.24
N CYS A 220 4.74 3.85 15.79
CA CYS A 220 3.64 3.37 16.61
C CYS A 220 4.11 2.62 17.86
N VAL A 221 3.38 2.76 18.96
CA VAL A 221 3.55 1.93 20.17
C VAL A 221 2.68 0.69 20.05
N ILE A 222 3.31 -0.47 20.20
CA ILE A 222 2.67 -1.76 20.40
C ILE A 222 2.71 -2.05 21.90
N PHE A 223 1.56 -2.13 22.54
CA PHE A 223 1.45 -2.30 24.00
C PHE A 223 0.66 -3.56 24.34
N ASN A 224 1.23 -4.40 25.20
CA ASN A 224 0.54 -5.54 25.75
C ASN A 224 0.17 -5.25 27.21
N PRO A 225 -1.12 -4.99 27.50
CA PRO A 225 -1.56 -4.61 28.85
C PRO A 225 -1.42 -5.76 29.86
N ARG A 226 -1.47 -7.03 29.42
CA ARG A 226 -1.39 -8.19 30.32
C ARG A 226 -0.05 -8.32 31.02
N ASN A 227 1.03 -8.08 30.28
CA ASN A 227 2.40 -8.21 30.80
C ASN A 227 3.11 -6.87 30.93
N LYS A 228 2.40 -5.76 30.68
CA LYS A 228 2.91 -4.38 30.70
C LYS A 228 4.16 -4.17 29.82
N ASN A 229 4.34 -4.99 28.78
CA ASN A 229 5.44 -4.81 27.83
C ASN A 229 4.99 -3.91 26.69
N GLY A 230 5.87 -3.00 26.29
CA GLY A 230 5.66 -2.16 25.12
C GLY A 230 6.82 -2.23 24.16
N ALA A 231 6.58 -1.80 22.92
CA ALA A 231 7.64 -1.51 21.98
C ALA A 231 7.20 -0.47 20.95
N ILE A 232 8.14 0.32 20.45
CA ILE A 232 7.95 1.28 19.37
C ILE A 232 8.44 0.63 18.07
N CYS A 233 7.61 0.67 17.04
CA CYS A 233 8.00 0.31 15.68
C CYS A 233 8.88 1.44 15.11
N LEU A 234 10.20 1.25 15.07
CA LEU A 234 11.09 2.28 14.55
C LEU A 234 11.10 2.33 13.03
N VAL A 235 10.94 1.19 12.36
CA VAL A 235 10.87 1.11 10.89
C VAL A 235 9.85 0.06 10.48
N ALA A 236 8.87 0.49 9.69
CA ALA A 236 7.83 -0.36 9.12
C ALA A 236 8.02 -0.48 7.60
N GLU A 237 7.79 -1.68 7.06
CA GLU A 237 7.71 -1.94 5.62
C GLU A 237 6.34 -2.52 5.26
N SER A 238 5.59 -1.84 4.39
CA SER A 238 4.28 -2.27 3.93
C SER A 238 4.36 -3.18 2.71
N TYR A 239 3.47 -4.17 2.63
CA TYR A 239 3.33 -5.05 1.47
C TYR A 239 1.91 -5.59 1.35
N GLY A 240 1.45 -5.81 0.12
CA GLY A 240 0.08 -6.23 -0.15
C GLY A 240 -0.21 -7.67 0.28
N ARG A 241 -1.48 -8.07 0.25
CA ARG A 241 -1.87 -9.49 0.40
C ARG A 241 -2.19 -10.17 -0.94
N ASP A 242 -2.60 -9.39 -1.93
CA ASP A 242 -3.07 -9.89 -3.21
C ASP A 242 -1.97 -9.85 -4.29
N PRO A 243 -1.78 -10.91 -5.11
CA PRO A 243 -0.80 -10.93 -6.20
C PRO A 243 -0.98 -9.83 -7.24
N GLY A 244 -2.21 -9.42 -7.51
CA GLY A 244 -2.53 -8.36 -8.46
C GLY A 244 -2.25 -6.96 -7.92
N VAL A 245 -2.13 -6.81 -6.59
CA VAL A 245 -1.84 -5.53 -5.93
C VAL A 245 -0.35 -5.39 -5.60
N ASP A 246 0.28 -6.47 -5.15
CA ASP A 246 1.71 -6.49 -4.81
C ASP A 246 2.32 -7.87 -5.07
N ILE A 247 3.36 -7.90 -5.90
CA ILE A 247 4.06 -9.14 -6.22
C ILE A 247 4.81 -9.76 -5.02
N HIS A 248 5.12 -8.93 -4.04
CA HIS A 248 5.80 -9.31 -2.81
C HIS A 248 4.84 -9.60 -1.66
N ARG A 249 3.61 -9.95 -2.00
CA ARG A 249 2.58 -10.28 -1.01
C ARG A 249 3.00 -11.33 0.01
N GLU A 250 2.26 -11.36 1.10
CA GLU A 250 2.26 -12.52 1.99
C GLU A 250 1.97 -13.79 1.20
N LYS A 251 2.89 -14.76 1.26
CA LYS A 251 2.65 -16.10 0.72
C LYS A 251 2.10 -16.93 1.86
N ALA A 252 0.95 -17.57 1.65
CA ALA A 252 0.53 -18.67 2.51
C ALA A 252 1.61 -19.76 2.44
N VAL A 253 2.15 -20.16 3.58
CA VAL A 253 3.16 -21.22 3.66
C VAL A 253 2.49 -22.45 4.26
N SER A 254 2.01 -23.37 3.42
CA SER A 254 1.56 -24.67 3.95
C SER A 254 2.79 -25.44 4.45
N VAL A 255 2.95 -25.58 5.76
CA VAL A 255 3.97 -26.46 6.36
C VAL A 255 3.26 -27.74 6.79
N GLY A 256 3.21 -28.72 5.89
CA GLY A 256 2.48 -29.98 6.09
C GLY A 256 0.97 -29.76 6.19
N ASP A 257 0.31 -30.50 7.09
CA ASP A 257 -1.15 -30.42 7.32
C ASP A 257 -1.60 -29.21 8.15
N SER A 258 -0.65 -28.40 8.64
CA SER A 258 -0.96 -27.18 9.39
C SER A 258 -0.98 -25.96 8.48
N VAL A 259 -2.12 -25.27 8.47
CA VAL A 259 -2.28 -23.98 7.79
C VAL A 259 -1.37 -22.97 8.49
N SER A 260 -0.44 -22.33 7.77
CA SER A 260 0.39 -21.25 8.34
C SER A 260 -0.44 -20.19 9.02
N SER A 261 0.11 -19.56 10.06
CA SER A 261 -0.44 -18.34 10.64
C SER A 261 -0.61 -17.26 9.57
N ILE A 262 -1.85 -17.09 9.10
CA ILE A 262 -2.22 -15.96 8.25
C ILE A 262 -2.30 -14.76 9.18
N SER A 263 -1.65 -13.66 8.81
CA SER A 263 -1.69 -12.41 9.56
C SER A 263 -3.03 -11.65 9.43
N GLN A 264 -4.09 -12.29 8.96
CA GLN A 264 -5.36 -11.62 8.68
C GLN A 264 -6.08 -11.28 10.00
N PRO A 265 -6.57 -10.04 10.17
CA PRO A 265 -7.32 -9.69 11.36
C PRO A 265 -8.61 -10.52 11.47
N SER A 266 -8.87 -11.02 12.67
CA SER A 266 -10.13 -11.70 13.00
C SER A 266 -11.16 -10.69 13.48
N THR A 267 -12.42 -10.88 13.10
CA THR A 267 -13.55 -10.08 13.62
C THR A 267 -13.75 -10.23 15.14
N LEU A 268 -13.16 -11.27 15.74
CA LEU A 268 -13.21 -11.54 17.18
C LEU A 268 -12.04 -10.90 17.97
N GLY A 269 -11.13 -10.20 17.29
CA GLY A 269 -9.99 -9.52 17.93
C GLY A 269 -10.36 -8.13 18.44
N LEU A 270 -9.47 -7.53 19.24
CA LEU A 270 -9.65 -6.16 19.74
C LEU A 270 -9.84 -5.12 18.63
N TYR A 271 -9.11 -5.28 17.53
CA TYR A 271 -9.30 -4.46 16.33
C TYR A 271 -9.84 -5.36 15.21
N PRO A 272 -11.02 -5.06 14.65
CA PRO A 272 -11.54 -5.80 13.50
C PRO A 272 -10.72 -5.53 12.22
N HIS A 273 -9.86 -4.51 12.24
CA HIS A 273 -9.13 -3.98 11.08
C HIS A 273 -7.63 -4.25 11.09
N ALA A 274 -7.06 -4.60 12.25
CA ALA A 274 -5.64 -4.83 12.44
C ALA A 274 -5.37 -5.97 13.43
N THR A 275 -4.29 -6.71 13.25
CA THR A 275 -3.84 -7.72 14.20
C THR A 275 -2.33 -7.74 14.26
N ILE A 276 -1.77 -8.14 15.41
CA ILE A 276 -0.33 -8.31 15.56
C ILE A 276 -0.03 -9.78 15.73
N CYS A 277 0.85 -10.30 14.88
CA CYS A 277 1.19 -11.70 14.88
C CYS A 277 2.66 -11.92 14.51
N ARG A 278 3.09 -13.18 14.65
CA ARG A 278 4.32 -13.67 14.05
C ARG A 278 3.97 -14.51 12.85
N ILE A 279 4.53 -14.13 11.71
CA ILE A 279 4.50 -14.99 10.52
C ILE A 279 5.83 -15.74 10.44
N GLN A 280 5.75 -17.02 10.11
CA GLN A 280 6.93 -17.79 9.76
C GLN A 280 7.28 -17.49 8.30
N HIS A 281 8.42 -16.84 8.08
CA HIS A 281 8.85 -16.49 6.73
C HIS A 281 9.73 -17.57 6.11
N ASP A 282 10.56 -18.23 6.94
CA ASP A 282 11.44 -19.36 6.62
C ASP A 282 11.53 -20.32 7.83
N LYS A 283 12.20 -21.48 7.70
CA LYS A 283 12.18 -22.57 8.71
C LYS A 283 12.49 -22.13 10.16
N LEU A 284 13.25 -21.05 10.36
CA LEU A 284 13.65 -20.56 11.68
C LEU A 284 13.39 -19.06 11.91
N ASP A 285 12.89 -18.33 10.90
CA ASP A 285 12.73 -16.88 10.98
C ASP A 285 11.26 -16.50 11.17
N HIS A 286 10.93 -16.11 12.40
CA HIS A 286 9.65 -15.52 12.73
C HIS A 286 9.76 -14.01 12.63
N ARG A 287 8.83 -13.37 11.92
CA ARG A 287 8.81 -11.92 11.73
C ARG A 287 7.59 -11.32 12.39
N LEU A 288 7.80 -10.20 13.09
CA LEU A 288 6.71 -9.46 13.72
C LEU A 288 5.99 -8.66 12.63
N VAL A 289 4.69 -8.90 12.50
CA VAL A 289 3.85 -8.30 11.48
C VAL A 289 2.60 -7.70 12.10
N ILE A 290 2.27 -6.49 11.66
CA ILE A 290 0.95 -5.90 11.85
C ILE A 290 0.14 -6.18 10.58
N GLY A 291 -0.81 -7.08 10.67
CA GLY A 291 -1.65 -7.46 9.54
C GLY A 291 -2.95 -6.68 9.53
N CYS A 292 -3.26 -6.06 8.39
CA CYS A 292 -4.52 -5.36 8.11
C CYS A 292 -5.31 -6.13 7.05
N LYS A 293 -6.58 -5.82 6.73
CA LYS A 293 -7.30 -6.63 5.72
C LYS A 293 -6.68 -6.53 4.31
N GLY A 294 -6.23 -5.34 3.90
CA GLY A 294 -5.69 -5.12 2.54
C GLY A 294 -4.18 -5.34 2.39
N PHE A 295 -3.43 -5.23 3.49
CA PHE A 295 -1.97 -5.25 3.47
C PHE A 295 -1.40 -5.75 4.80
N ASN A 296 -0.08 -5.92 4.83
CA ASN A 296 0.70 -6.24 6.00
C ASN A 296 1.82 -5.22 6.19
N LEU A 297 2.25 -5.06 7.43
CA LEU A 297 3.41 -4.26 7.80
C LEU A 297 4.41 -5.15 8.52
N LEU A 298 5.60 -5.25 7.93
CA LEU A 298 6.74 -5.87 8.56
C LEU A 298 7.45 -4.86 9.46
N VAL A 299 7.60 -5.23 10.73
CA VAL A 299 8.41 -4.45 11.66
C VAL A 299 9.88 -4.82 11.47
N THR A 300 10.62 -3.97 10.77
CA THR A 300 12.04 -4.23 10.44
C THR A 300 13.00 -3.73 11.51
N GLN A 301 12.58 -2.78 12.34
CA GLN A 301 13.35 -2.25 13.46
C GLN A 301 12.42 -1.92 14.63
N LEU A 302 12.82 -2.27 15.85
CA LEU A 302 11.99 -2.16 17.05
C LEU A 302 12.78 -1.55 18.20
N TRP A 303 12.09 -0.79 19.05
CA TRP A 303 12.59 -0.29 20.32
C TRP A 303 11.67 -0.74 21.46
N ARG A 304 12.13 -1.63 22.31
CA ARG A 304 11.37 -2.12 23.48
C ARG A 304 11.26 -1.05 24.54
N LEU A 305 10.08 -0.97 25.16
CA LEU A 305 9.77 -0.10 26.28
C LEU A 305 9.64 -0.94 27.55
N GLY A 306 10.34 -0.55 28.62
CA GLY A 306 10.28 -1.23 29.93
C GLY A 306 11.50 -0.92 30.81
N LYS A 307 11.45 -1.33 32.09
CA LYS A 307 12.51 -1.03 33.09
C LYS A 307 13.88 -1.63 32.78
N ASP A 308 13.92 -2.70 31.98
CA ASP A 308 15.17 -3.36 31.54
C ASP A 308 15.79 -2.69 30.28
N SER A 309 15.26 -1.54 29.85
CA SER A 309 15.56 -0.89 28.56
C SER A 309 16.83 -0.02 28.43
N PRO A 310 17.74 0.19 29.40
CA PRO A 310 18.93 1.00 29.12
C PRO A 310 20.06 0.22 28.43
N SER A 311 19.87 -1.06 28.08
CA SER A 311 20.89 -1.87 27.40
C SER A 311 20.65 -1.94 25.88
N GLU A 312 21.71 -2.23 25.11
CA GLU A 312 21.64 -2.48 23.65
C GLU A 312 20.55 -3.51 23.25
N ARG A 313 20.09 -4.34 24.19
CA ARG A 313 19.00 -5.31 24.02
C ARG A 313 17.61 -4.68 23.89
N ALA A 314 17.48 -3.38 24.17
CA ALA A 314 16.24 -2.64 23.96
C ALA A 314 15.95 -2.42 22.48
N PHE A 315 16.98 -2.40 21.63
CA PHE A 315 16.85 -2.14 20.21
C PHE A 315 17.10 -3.41 19.40
N THR A 316 16.29 -3.63 18.37
CA THR A 316 16.55 -4.69 17.40
C THR A 316 16.45 -4.16 15.98
N ALA A 317 17.33 -4.69 15.14
CA ALA A 317 17.48 -4.37 13.73
C ALA A 317 17.36 -5.68 12.92
N GLY A 318 16.58 -5.68 11.84
CA GLY A 318 16.50 -6.82 10.92
C GLY A 318 15.37 -7.83 11.20
N CYS A 319 14.11 -7.36 11.33
CA CYS A 319 12.90 -8.20 11.40
C CYS A 319 12.81 -9.18 12.60
N CYS A 320 13.55 -8.90 13.68
CA CYS A 320 13.73 -9.84 14.78
C CYS A 320 12.49 -9.90 15.71
N SER A 321 11.64 -10.92 15.54
CA SER A 321 10.37 -11.03 16.29
C SER A 321 10.51 -11.47 17.75
N SER A 322 11.65 -12.05 18.15
CA SER A 322 11.89 -12.51 19.54
C SER A 322 11.92 -11.36 20.54
N ALA A 323 12.15 -10.13 20.07
CA ALA A 323 12.25 -8.94 20.90
C ALA A 323 10.95 -8.56 21.62
N PHE A 324 9.78 -8.87 21.06
CA PHE A 324 8.48 -8.48 21.62
C PHE A 324 7.60 -9.71 21.89
N PRO A 325 7.34 -10.09 23.15
CA PRO A 325 6.55 -11.28 23.46
C PRO A 325 5.05 -11.07 23.19
N LEU A 326 4.48 -11.86 22.27
CA LEU A 326 3.06 -11.81 21.86
C LEU A 326 2.10 -12.63 22.75
N TYR A 327 2.33 -12.71 24.06
CA TYR A 327 1.40 -13.43 24.94
C TYR A 327 0.03 -12.76 24.95
N GLY A 328 -1.03 -13.47 24.54
CA GLY A 328 -2.39 -12.90 24.47
C GLY A 328 -2.52 -11.82 23.41
N SER A 329 -2.21 -12.15 22.15
CA SER A 329 -2.22 -11.21 21.02
C SER A 329 -3.55 -10.49 20.81
N SER A 330 -4.66 -11.05 21.29
CA SER A 330 -6.00 -10.45 21.26
C SER A 330 -6.10 -9.15 22.02
N ASP A 331 -5.22 -8.89 23.00
CA ASP A 331 -5.33 -7.74 23.91
C ASP A 331 -4.27 -6.67 23.61
N ILE A 332 -3.44 -6.91 22.59
CA ILE A 332 -2.38 -5.98 22.22
C ILE A 332 -3.01 -4.73 21.61
N ARG A 333 -2.60 -3.58 22.13
CA ARG A 333 -3.05 -2.27 21.70
C ARG A 333 -2.02 -1.58 20.83
N ILE A 334 -2.50 -0.81 19.85
CA ILE A 334 -1.67 -0.08 18.91
C ILE A 334 -1.99 1.40 19.00
N PHE A 335 -1.00 2.18 19.40
CA PHE A 335 -1.09 3.63 19.46
C PHE A 335 -0.22 4.24 18.36
N ILE A 336 -0.83 5.10 17.56
CA ILE A 336 -0.20 5.82 16.45
C ILE A 336 0.23 7.20 16.93
N ASP A 337 1.43 7.63 16.53
CA ASP A 337 1.86 9.02 16.68
C ASP A 337 0.98 9.92 15.79
N GLN A 338 0.32 10.92 16.39
CA GLN A 338 -0.52 11.87 15.66
C GLN A 338 0.22 12.51 14.48
N ARG A 339 1.52 12.79 14.61
CA ARG A 339 2.32 13.36 13.50
C ARG A 339 2.48 12.38 12.34
N SER A 340 2.59 11.08 12.64
CA SER A 340 2.64 10.02 11.61
C SER A 340 1.28 9.88 10.92
N LEU A 341 0.17 9.95 11.67
CA LEU A 341 -1.19 9.97 11.10
C LEU A 341 -1.40 11.16 10.17
N ASP A 342 -1.09 12.38 10.63
CA ASP A 342 -1.23 13.60 9.83
C ASP A 342 -0.38 13.54 8.55
N ARG A 343 0.87 13.07 8.67
CA ARG A 343 1.77 12.94 7.53
C ARG A 343 1.30 11.87 6.55
N ALA A 344 0.84 10.72 7.04
CA ALA A 344 0.31 9.65 6.20
C ALA A 344 -0.92 10.13 5.43
N SER A 345 -1.84 10.83 6.11
CA SER A 345 -3.03 11.42 5.47
C SER A 345 -2.66 12.37 4.34
N LYS A 346 -1.66 13.25 4.54
CA LYS A 346 -1.19 14.18 3.50
C LYS A 346 -0.52 13.49 2.31
N ILE A 347 0.13 12.36 2.53
CA ILE A 347 0.70 11.55 1.45
C ILE A 347 -0.43 10.86 0.68
N ALA A 348 -1.42 10.30 1.38
CA ALA A 348 -2.58 9.65 0.78
C ALA A 348 -3.41 10.62 -0.08
N SER A 349 -3.64 11.85 0.40
CA SER A 349 -4.35 12.91 -0.32
C SER A 349 -3.51 13.61 -1.40
N HIS A 350 -2.26 13.19 -1.61
CA HIS A 350 -1.30 13.81 -2.53
C HIS A 350 -0.96 15.27 -2.23
N GLU A 351 -1.26 15.78 -1.03
CA GLU A 351 -0.84 17.10 -0.57
C GLU A 351 0.69 17.20 -0.42
N ILE A 352 1.35 16.08 -0.10
CA ILE A 352 2.81 16.00 -0.01
C ILE A 352 3.29 14.82 -0.84
N THR A 353 4.22 15.09 -1.76
CA THR A 353 4.96 14.04 -2.46
C THR A 353 6.20 13.66 -1.65
N PRO A 354 6.33 12.39 -1.22
CA PRO A 354 7.50 11.97 -0.47
C PRO A 354 8.75 12.00 -1.36
N ARG A 355 9.88 12.43 -0.79
CA ARG A 355 11.17 12.38 -1.48
C ARG A 355 11.63 10.93 -1.58
N PHE A 356 12.09 10.54 -2.77
CA PHE A 356 12.72 9.24 -2.94
C PHE A 356 14.03 9.15 -2.17
N GLU A 357 14.12 8.14 -1.34
CA GLU A 357 15.33 7.76 -0.61
C GLU A 357 15.47 6.25 -0.74
N VAL A 358 16.68 5.78 -1.04
CA VAL A 358 16.95 4.36 -1.29
C VAL A 358 16.68 3.52 -0.04
N GLU A 359 16.82 4.08 1.16
CA GLU A 359 16.44 3.41 2.42
C GLU A 359 14.94 3.13 2.58
N ASN A 360 14.08 3.87 1.86
CA ASN A 360 12.63 3.70 1.87
C ASN A 360 12.17 2.62 0.87
N LEU A 361 13.12 2.04 0.14
CA LEU A 361 12.90 0.83 -0.65
C LEU A 361 12.75 -0.38 0.25
N ARG A 362 12.18 -1.40 -0.34
CA ARG A 362 11.83 -2.65 0.31
C ARG A 362 13.05 -3.51 0.55
N GLN A 363 13.02 -4.26 1.66
CA GLN A 363 14.02 -5.27 1.95
C GLN A 363 13.54 -6.69 1.56
N LEU A 364 12.22 -6.93 1.53
CA LEU A 364 11.66 -8.26 1.33
C LEU A 364 11.79 -8.77 -0.11
N ARG A 365 12.41 -9.95 -0.27
CA ARG A 365 12.33 -10.84 -1.46
C ARG A 365 12.34 -10.03 -2.77
N SER A 366 13.29 -9.11 -2.88
CA SER A 366 13.40 -8.15 -3.97
C SER A 366 13.32 -8.87 -5.31
N ARG A 367 12.39 -8.45 -6.16
CA ARG A 367 12.25 -9.00 -7.50
C ARG A 367 12.74 -7.93 -8.45
N PHE A 368 14.03 -7.91 -8.73
CA PHE A 368 14.72 -6.77 -9.33
C PHE A 368 14.23 -6.41 -10.73
N CYS A 369 13.54 -7.32 -11.42
CA CYS A 369 12.89 -7.11 -12.70
C CYS A 369 11.39 -6.77 -12.55
N TRP A 370 10.95 -6.36 -11.36
CA TRP A 370 9.59 -5.91 -11.07
C TRP A 370 9.59 -4.52 -10.46
N ARG A 371 8.72 -3.66 -10.98
CA ARG A 371 8.66 -2.24 -10.61
C ARG A 371 8.35 -2.05 -9.13
N GLU A 372 7.54 -2.93 -8.56
CA GLU A 372 7.07 -2.89 -7.17
C GLU A 372 8.21 -3.01 -6.15
N THR A 373 9.34 -3.61 -6.54
CA THR A 373 10.56 -3.68 -5.73
C THR A 373 11.16 -2.30 -5.46
N TYR A 374 10.98 -1.37 -6.40
CA TYR A 374 11.55 -0.02 -6.35
C TYR A 374 10.54 1.04 -5.92
N LEU A 375 9.33 0.62 -5.53
CA LEU A 375 8.35 1.52 -4.93
C LEU A 375 8.66 1.75 -3.46
N MET A 376 8.48 2.99 -3.01
CA MET A 376 8.61 3.34 -1.61
C MET A 376 7.54 2.60 -0.81
N ALA A 377 7.98 1.75 0.11
CA ALA A 377 7.07 1.00 0.99
C ALA A 377 7.62 0.88 2.40
N ARG A 378 8.77 1.48 2.69
CA ARG A 378 9.43 1.43 3.98
C ARG A 378 9.60 2.82 4.54
N ALA A 379 9.30 3.01 5.82
CA ALA A 379 9.42 4.31 6.47
C ALA A 379 10.03 4.17 7.86
N SER A 380 10.88 5.13 8.21
CA SER A 380 11.43 5.27 9.56
C SER A 380 10.62 6.26 10.38
N SER A 381 10.48 5.96 11.67
CA SER A 381 9.83 6.81 12.66
C SER A 381 10.53 8.15 12.78
N HIS A 382 9.81 9.16 13.28
CA HIS A 382 10.38 10.49 13.47
C HIS A 382 11.58 10.50 14.44
N PHE A 383 11.68 9.50 15.34
CA PHE A 383 12.79 9.34 16.30
C PHE A 383 14.15 9.13 15.62
N ILE A 384 14.17 8.39 14.50
CA ILE A 384 15.42 7.99 13.82
C ILE A 384 15.49 8.46 12.36
N ARG A 385 14.50 9.22 11.89
CA ARG A 385 14.37 9.63 10.49
C ARG A 385 15.61 10.37 9.96
N THR A 386 16.24 11.20 10.78
CA THR A 386 17.45 11.97 10.42
C THR A 386 18.76 11.22 10.70
N MET A 387 18.69 10.05 11.35
CA MET A 387 19.86 9.30 11.80
C MET A 387 20.19 8.18 10.81
N MET A 388 20.84 8.53 9.69
CA MET A 388 21.15 7.56 8.62
C MET A 388 21.83 6.26 9.12
N LEU A 389 22.80 6.38 10.02
CA LEU A 389 23.54 5.24 10.57
C LEU A 389 22.76 4.41 11.58
N ALA A 390 21.63 4.93 12.10
CA ALA A 390 20.76 4.24 13.04
C ALA A 390 19.58 3.55 12.35
N LYS A 391 19.44 3.66 11.03
CA LYS A 391 18.42 2.95 10.24
C LYS A 391 18.90 1.56 9.88
N VAL A 392 17.99 0.58 9.92
CA VAL A 392 18.28 -0.77 9.41
C VAL A 392 18.71 -0.71 7.94
N VAL A 393 19.89 -1.30 7.70
CA VAL A 393 20.57 -1.43 6.41
C VAL A 393 19.88 -2.50 5.56
N THR A 394 19.77 -2.20 4.26
CA THR A 394 19.15 -3.05 3.24
C THR A 394 20.17 -3.43 2.17
N VAL A 395 19.77 -4.34 1.27
CA VAL A 395 20.56 -4.70 0.08
C VAL A 395 20.96 -3.48 -0.76
N PHE A 396 20.20 -2.38 -0.70
CA PHE A 396 20.47 -1.16 -1.46
C PHE A 396 21.34 -0.13 -0.71
N THR A 397 21.52 -0.28 0.60
CA THR A 397 22.16 0.75 1.45
C THR A 397 23.40 0.30 2.19
N LEU A 398 23.77 -0.99 2.18
CA LEU A 398 24.98 -1.49 2.83
C LEU A 398 26.25 -0.81 2.30
N GLY A 399 26.33 -0.64 0.97
CA GLY A 399 27.46 0.05 0.35
C GLY A 399 27.66 1.48 0.82
N ILE A 400 26.58 2.15 1.23
CA ILE A 400 26.60 3.53 1.75
C ILE A 400 27.10 3.55 3.20
N VAL A 401 26.62 2.62 4.03
CA VAL A 401 26.89 2.61 5.47
C VAL A 401 28.25 2.01 5.81
N SER A 402 28.64 0.92 5.15
CA SER A 402 29.80 0.15 5.59
C SER A 402 31.15 0.75 5.20
N GLN A 403 31.22 1.72 4.26
CA GLN A 403 32.45 2.27 3.64
C GLN A 403 33.53 1.21 3.25
N GLY A 404 33.17 -0.07 3.24
CA GLY A 404 34.11 -1.17 3.10
C GLY A 404 34.26 -1.57 1.64
N SER A 405 35.43 -2.10 1.29
CA SER A 405 35.74 -2.64 -0.04
C SER A 405 35.35 -4.10 -0.24
N GLY A 406 34.51 -4.65 0.66
CA GLY A 406 34.04 -6.03 0.54
C GLY A 406 33.07 -6.22 -0.62
N ASP A 407 33.05 -7.42 -1.21
CA ASP A 407 32.19 -7.74 -2.36
C ASP A 407 30.71 -7.43 -2.06
N ALA A 408 30.23 -7.70 -0.84
CA ALA A 408 28.87 -7.36 -0.41
C ALA A 408 28.56 -5.85 -0.48
N CYS A 409 29.52 -4.99 -0.12
CA CYS A 409 29.37 -3.54 -0.18
C CYS A 409 29.37 -3.03 -1.63
N LEU A 410 30.21 -3.63 -2.48
CA LEU A 410 30.27 -3.32 -3.91
C LEU A 410 28.95 -3.71 -4.60
N VAL A 411 28.48 -4.94 -4.37
CA VAL A 411 27.19 -5.43 -4.89
C VAL A 411 26.04 -4.56 -4.38
N SER A 412 26.02 -4.22 -3.09
CA SER A 412 24.99 -3.33 -2.55
C SER A 412 25.00 -1.94 -3.20
N SER A 413 26.17 -1.38 -3.45
CA SER A 413 26.32 -0.08 -4.13
C SER A 413 25.79 -0.15 -5.57
N PHE A 414 26.06 -1.27 -6.26
CA PHE A 414 25.54 -1.53 -7.59
C PHE A 414 24.00 -1.64 -7.59
N LEU A 415 23.42 -2.43 -6.69
CA LEU A 415 21.96 -2.55 -6.56
C LEU A 415 21.31 -1.21 -6.18
N GLY A 416 21.94 -0.44 -5.29
CA GLY A 416 21.48 0.90 -4.92
C GLY A 416 21.54 1.90 -6.09
N ARG A 417 22.55 1.80 -6.95
CA ARG A 417 22.64 2.58 -8.20
C ARG A 417 21.55 2.17 -9.18
N LEU A 418 21.36 0.87 -9.39
CA LEU A 418 20.28 0.35 -10.24
C LEU A 418 18.91 0.86 -9.77
N ALA A 419 18.64 0.83 -8.47
CA ALA A 419 17.39 1.31 -7.92
C ALA A 419 17.16 2.82 -8.15
N LYS A 420 18.22 3.63 -8.13
CA LYS A 420 18.13 5.06 -8.49
C LYS A 420 17.81 5.26 -9.96
N GLU A 421 18.46 4.50 -10.86
CA GLU A 421 18.14 4.54 -12.29
C GLU A 421 16.69 4.13 -12.53
N VAL A 422 16.20 3.08 -11.86
CA VAL A 422 14.78 2.68 -11.93
C VAL A 422 13.84 3.79 -11.51
N HIS A 423 14.16 4.48 -10.42
CA HIS A 423 13.32 5.57 -9.95
C HIS A 423 13.26 6.73 -10.96
N VAL A 424 14.39 7.05 -11.62
CA VAL A 424 14.49 8.15 -12.58
C VAL A 424 13.85 7.81 -13.92
N GLN A 425 14.15 6.63 -14.46
CA GLN A 425 13.79 6.23 -15.83
C GLN A 425 12.49 5.42 -15.90
N GLY A 426 12.00 4.88 -14.78
CA GLY A 426 10.78 4.09 -14.73
C GLY A 426 10.88 2.84 -15.59
N GLU A 427 9.87 2.57 -16.43
CA GLU A 427 9.79 1.34 -17.22
C GLU A 427 10.85 1.22 -18.34
N GLU A 428 11.45 2.34 -18.74
CA GLU A 428 12.51 2.37 -19.75
C GLU A 428 13.90 2.10 -19.16
N THR A 429 13.99 1.74 -17.89
CA THR A 429 15.28 1.51 -17.24
C THR A 429 16.05 0.36 -17.86
N VAL A 430 17.31 0.65 -18.17
CA VAL A 430 18.26 -0.32 -18.72
C VAL A 430 19.45 -0.56 -17.78
N LEU A 431 19.89 -1.82 -17.71
CA LEU A 431 21.18 -2.19 -17.17
C LEU A 431 22.24 -2.04 -18.26
N LYS A 432 23.24 -1.19 -18.04
CA LYS A 432 24.35 -0.98 -18.97
C LYS A 432 25.49 -1.98 -18.73
N LYS A 433 26.08 -2.52 -19.79
CA LYS A 433 27.19 -3.47 -19.75
C LYS A 433 28.39 -2.92 -19.00
N GLU A 434 28.70 -1.65 -19.26
CA GLU A 434 29.76 -0.89 -18.59
C GLU A 434 29.64 -0.93 -17.06
N LEU A 435 28.42 -0.82 -16.50
CA LEU A 435 28.22 -0.85 -15.05
C LEU A 435 28.59 -2.21 -14.45
N VAL A 436 28.26 -3.28 -15.16
CA VAL A 436 28.57 -4.66 -14.73
C VAL A 436 30.06 -4.93 -14.89
N SER A 437 30.68 -4.52 -15.99
CA SER A 437 32.12 -4.64 -16.22
C SER A 437 32.95 -3.86 -15.18
N ASN A 438 32.55 -2.64 -14.85
CA ASN A 438 33.19 -1.82 -13.83
C ASN A 438 33.07 -2.43 -12.43
N LEU A 439 31.96 -3.10 -12.13
CA LEU A 439 31.81 -3.83 -10.88
C LEU A 439 32.69 -5.10 -10.88
N LEU A 440 32.71 -5.84 -11.98
CA LEU A 440 33.51 -7.06 -12.15
C LEU A 440 35.01 -6.78 -11.95
N SER A 441 35.52 -5.62 -12.38
CA SER A 441 36.93 -5.25 -12.18
C SER A 441 37.29 -4.92 -10.72
N GLN A 442 36.30 -4.73 -9.85
CA GLN A 442 36.50 -4.36 -8.44
C GLN A 442 36.33 -5.54 -7.47
N VAL A 443 35.63 -6.60 -7.88
CA VAL A 443 35.39 -7.77 -7.03
C VAL A 443 36.62 -8.68 -7.00
N LYS A 444 36.75 -9.45 -5.91
CA LYS A 444 37.89 -10.38 -5.75
C LYS A 444 37.77 -11.57 -6.71
N ILE A 445 38.89 -11.90 -7.36
CA ILE A 445 38.99 -13.02 -8.31
C ILE A 445 38.75 -14.36 -7.61
N GLY A 446 38.08 -15.29 -8.29
CA GLY A 446 37.82 -16.66 -7.87
C GLY A 446 36.60 -16.82 -6.96
N LYS A 447 35.77 -15.78 -6.82
CA LYS A 447 34.58 -15.81 -5.95
C LYS A 447 33.28 -15.96 -6.72
N ASP A 448 32.26 -16.44 -6.02
CA ASP A 448 30.91 -16.61 -6.54
C ASP A 448 30.33 -15.31 -7.14
N VAL A 449 30.60 -14.16 -6.51
CA VAL A 449 30.18 -12.84 -7.03
C VAL A 449 30.79 -12.56 -8.41
N GLU A 450 32.06 -12.90 -8.62
CA GLU A 450 32.71 -12.73 -9.93
C GLU A 450 32.02 -13.59 -10.99
N LYS A 451 31.74 -14.85 -10.65
CA LYS A 451 31.04 -15.79 -11.53
C LYS A 451 29.65 -15.25 -11.93
N LEU A 452 28.87 -14.80 -10.96
CA LEU A 452 27.54 -14.22 -11.21
C LEU A 452 27.61 -13.00 -12.12
N LEU A 453 28.61 -12.12 -11.94
CA LEU A 453 28.78 -10.95 -12.79
C LEU A 453 29.19 -11.32 -14.22
N ARG A 454 30.00 -12.37 -14.40
CA ARG A 454 30.32 -12.90 -15.73
C ARG A 454 29.09 -13.47 -16.43
N GLU A 455 28.26 -14.23 -15.71
CA GLU A 455 26.99 -14.73 -16.22
C GLU A 455 26.04 -13.57 -16.61
N ILE A 456 26.00 -12.49 -15.83
CA ILE A 456 25.25 -11.28 -16.22
C ILE A 456 25.82 -10.65 -17.50
N LEU A 457 27.15 -10.57 -17.64
CA LEU A 457 27.79 -10.05 -18.86
C LEU A 457 27.48 -10.90 -20.09
N GLU A 458 27.35 -12.22 -19.94
CA GLU A 458 26.97 -13.12 -21.03
C GLU A 458 25.53 -12.86 -21.51
N LEU A 459 24.61 -12.44 -20.62
CA LEU A 459 23.24 -12.07 -21.01
C LEU A 459 23.16 -10.88 -21.96
N PHE A 460 24.19 -10.02 -22.00
CA PHE A 460 24.22 -8.90 -22.94
C PHE A 460 24.37 -9.37 -24.39
N GLN A 461 25.03 -10.50 -24.62
CA GLN A 461 25.43 -10.96 -25.95
C GLN A 461 26.16 -9.81 -26.68
N ASP A 462 25.66 -9.40 -27.85
CA ASP A 462 26.18 -8.29 -28.67
C ASP A 462 25.58 -6.92 -28.29
N ASN A 463 24.69 -6.85 -27.29
CA ASN A 463 24.06 -5.60 -26.86
C ASN A 463 24.91 -4.88 -25.80
N GLU A 464 24.77 -3.55 -25.73
CA GLU A 464 25.39 -2.73 -24.68
C GLU A 464 24.46 -2.52 -23.46
N GLU A 465 23.19 -2.87 -23.60
CA GLU A 465 22.16 -2.65 -22.59
C GLU A 465 21.11 -3.77 -22.54
N ILE A 466 20.58 -4.03 -21.34
CA ILE A 466 19.47 -4.96 -21.10
C ILE A 466 18.34 -4.18 -20.41
N ARG A 467 17.13 -4.21 -20.97
CA ARG A 467 15.94 -3.65 -20.31
C ARG A 467 15.61 -4.45 -19.04
N ILE A 468 15.48 -3.78 -17.90
CA ILE A 468 15.22 -4.42 -16.60
C ILE A 468 13.84 -5.08 -16.57
N PHE A 469 12.83 -4.44 -17.16
CA PHE A 469 11.42 -4.87 -17.10
C PHE A 469 10.95 -5.68 -18.32
N ASP A 470 11.86 -6.18 -19.16
CA ASP A 470 11.51 -7.04 -20.30
C ASP A 470 11.24 -8.49 -19.86
N ARG A 471 9.95 -8.82 -19.64
CA ARG A 471 9.50 -10.14 -19.15
C ARG A 471 10.07 -11.34 -19.89
N LYS A 472 10.42 -11.24 -21.18
CA LYS A 472 10.92 -12.38 -21.96
C LYS A 472 12.41 -12.61 -21.75
N ARG A 473 13.19 -11.55 -21.57
CA ARG A 473 14.65 -11.59 -21.44
C ARG A 473 15.12 -11.50 -19.98
N SER A 474 14.27 -11.00 -19.09
CA SER A 474 14.65 -10.66 -17.72
C SER A 474 14.64 -11.83 -16.75
N LEU A 475 14.18 -13.04 -17.12
CA LEU A 475 14.12 -14.17 -16.18
C LEU A 475 15.51 -14.59 -15.71
N GLY A 476 16.47 -14.74 -16.63
CA GLY A 476 17.86 -15.04 -16.26
C GLY A 476 18.51 -13.90 -15.47
N LEU A 477 18.25 -12.64 -15.84
CA LEU A 477 18.77 -11.49 -15.11
C LEU A 477 18.22 -11.43 -13.68
N GLU A 478 16.93 -11.69 -13.49
CA GLU A 478 16.26 -11.73 -12.20
C GLU A 478 16.91 -12.76 -11.26
N GLU A 479 17.16 -13.99 -11.74
CA GLU A 479 17.81 -15.04 -10.95
C GLU A 479 19.23 -14.65 -10.52
N LEU A 480 19.99 -14.03 -11.42
CA LEU A 480 21.35 -13.57 -11.13
C LEU A 480 21.38 -12.39 -10.16
N LEU A 481 20.48 -11.41 -10.31
CA LEU A 481 20.36 -10.26 -9.39
C LEU A 481 19.91 -10.71 -7.99
N ASN A 482 19.01 -11.69 -7.91
CA ASN A 482 18.64 -12.32 -6.64
C ASN A 482 19.82 -13.03 -5.98
N SER A 483 20.57 -13.81 -6.77
CA SER A 483 21.76 -14.51 -6.28
C SER A 483 22.84 -13.52 -5.78
N LEU A 484 23.02 -12.39 -6.47
CA LEU A 484 23.88 -11.31 -6.00
C LEU A 484 23.39 -10.72 -4.67
N ALA A 485 22.08 -10.48 -4.54
CA ALA A 485 21.51 -9.94 -3.31
C ALA A 485 21.69 -10.88 -2.10
N ASP A 486 21.62 -12.20 -2.31
CA ASP A 486 21.87 -13.20 -1.27
C ASP A 486 23.31 -13.11 -0.71
N HIS A 487 24.30 -12.77 -1.54
CA HIS A 487 25.68 -12.53 -1.10
C HIS A 487 25.83 -11.29 -0.21
N VAL A 488 24.88 -10.35 -0.29
CA VAL A 488 24.86 -9.15 0.56
C VAL A 488 24.36 -9.50 1.98
N TYR A 489 23.51 -10.52 2.13
CA TYR A 489 22.76 -10.82 3.35
C TYR A 489 23.64 -11.01 4.60
N GLY A 490 24.74 -11.74 4.48
CA GLY A 490 25.68 -11.90 5.60
C GLY A 490 26.27 -10.57 6.08
N GLY A 491 26.63 -9.69 5.15
CA GLY A 491 27.08 -8.33 5.44
C GLY A 491 25.99 -7.46 6.06
N LEU A 492 24.75 -7.58 5.58
CA LEU A 492 23.59 -6.86 6.14
C LEU A 492 23.34 -7.24 7.59
N LYS A 493 23.26 -8.54 7.88
CA LYS A 493 23.02 -9.03 9.23
C LYS A 493 24.08 -8.52 10.19
N ASN A 494 25.36 -8.68 9.83
CA ASN A 494 26.48 -8.21 10.62
C ASN A 494 26.46 -6.69 10.84
N CYS A 495 26.17 -5.90 9.80
CA CYS A 495 26.12 -4.44 9.90
C CYS A 495 24.96 -3.97 10.79
N ASN A 496 23.78 -4.58 10.64
CA ASN A 496 22.62 -4.27 11.47
C ASN A 496 22.88 -4.59 12.94
N GLU A 497 23.50 -5.73 13.25
CA GLU A 497 23.80 -6.14 14.63
C GLU A 497 24.96 -5.34 15.25
N LYS A 498 26.05 -5.11 14.50
CA LYS A 498 27.30 -4.56 15.05
C LYS A 498 27.50 -3.06 14.85
N VAL A 499 26.73 -2.43 13.96
CA VAL A 499 26.86 -0.99 13.65
C VAL A 499 25.56 -0.27 13.98
N VAL A 500 24.44 -0.71 13.40
CA VAL A 500 23.16 0.00 13.53
C VAL A 500 22.62 -0.03 14.96
N VAL A 501 22.59 -1.19 15.61
CA VAL A 501 22.08 -1.31 16.99
C VAL A 501 22.92 -0.51 17.99
N PRO A 502 24.28 -0.59 17.98
CA PRO A 502 25.10 0.27 18.82
C PRO A 502 24.92 1.76 18.53
N GLN A 503 24.88 2.18 17.26
CA GLN A 503 24.67 3.58 16.90
C GLN A 503 23.31 4.08 17.39
N LEU A 504 22.25 3.30 17.17
CA LEU A 504 20.92 3.63 17.65
C LEU A 504 20.91 3.74 19.18
N THR A 505 21.55 2.82 19.88
CA THR A 505 21.67 2.86 21.35
C THR A 505 22.35 4.16 21.79
N GLN A 506 23.45 4.53 21.14
CA GLN A 506 24.17 5.77 21.43
C GLN A 506 23.33 7.02 21.17
N GLU A 507 22.68 7.11 20.01
CA GLU A 507 21.87 8.28 19.66
C GLU A 507 20.65 8.42 20.57
N MET A 508 19.98 7.32 20.89
CA MET A 508 18.84 7.35 21.81
C MET A 508 19.30 7.76 23.21
N ALA A 509 20.43 7.22 23.70
CA ALA A 509 21.01 7.64 24.97
C ALA A 509 21.36 9.13 25.03
N ARG A 510 21.61 9.81 23.89
CA ARG A 510 21.76 11.28 23.87
C ARG A 510 20.44 12.01 24.03
N LEU A 511 19.34 11.44 23.53
CA LEU A 511 18.00 12.03 23.61
C LEU A 511 17.32 11.86 24.98
N SER A 512 17.84 10.99 25.87
CA SER A 512 17.30 10.80 27.23
C SER A 512 17.69 11.92 28.21
N TRP A 513 18.72 12.71 27.92
CA TRP A 513 19.17 13.84 28.74
C TRP A 513 18.53 15.14 28.23
#